data_AF-A0A9E2YB67-F1
#
_entry.id   AF-A0A9E2YB67-F1
#
_cell.length_a   1.000
_cell.length_b   1.000
_cell.length_c   1.000
_cell.angle_alpha   90.00
_cell.angle_beta   90.00
_cell.angle_gamma   90.00
#
_symmetry.space_group_name_H-M   'P 1'
#
loop_
_entity.id
_entity.type
_entity.pdbx_description
1 polymer ?
#
loop_
_entity_poly.entity_id
_entity_poly.type
_entity_poly.pdbx_seq_one_letter_code
_entity_poly.pdbx_strand_id
1 'polypeptide(L)'
;MATEVTAKAQPWYADWQNLQAAGYAKLGASPRPLQDVDRGGSLNNFAQMYIDIQRAYDTAIEWKVTGNTAYADQTVTFLNAWSSTNTALTGDSDRFLASGLYGFQWANIAEIMRSYSGWSAASQTQFQNYLLNIYLPMNQNFLANHNGAYITNYWANWDLCNIASEMAIGVVTDRHDLYTAALNYVYSGAGNGAFDKAVYYTEAGNLGQGQEEGRDQGHSNLDFALMGEICQMAWNQGDDLFSYHNNEFLAATEYLAKYNLGNTVPYEVYKWGNGQSGAAMSQTTIGSGSMGQLRPIFELVYNHYVTLEGLSAPYTTQALAKTRPEGDNGNGDEYSWGTLLFALTPVATPEAPQSLIAYAKGNGNIQLDWWGGANDTTYNVYRATSSAGTYTKIASGITTFTYTDSNLSAGMYYYKVTGVAGAVETAASNVASETASSLLVAQLKFDETSGTTASDSTGNGVTGTLNGGATFVTGKSGDAVSLDGSTGYVSLPSGAISSVSDFTIATWVYLNSSQTWARIFDFGDGRGDWMFLTVKNSTGVPMFATSTTYAYNEQTVAGKSALPLNQWVHVAVTFSNRLATLYV
;
A
#
# COMPACT_ATOMS: atom_id res chain seq x y z
N MET A 1 -4.18 29.68 -0.41
CA MET A 1 -4.72 30.02 0.93
C MET A 1 -4.82 31.52 1.21
N ALA A 2 -3.74 32.26 1.57
CA ALA A 2 -3.86 33.65 2.07
C ALA A 2 -4.58 34.63 1.12
N THR A 3 -4.30 34.52 -0.18
CA THR A 3 -5.02 35.24 -1.24
C THR A 3 -6.52 34.95 -1.22
N GLU A 4 -6.90 33.68 -1.11
CA GLU A 4 -8.30 33.24 -1.10
C GLU A 4 -9.05 33.70 0.15
N VAL A 5 -8.41 33.63 1.32
CA VAL A 5 -8.99 34.15 2.57
C VAL A 5 -9.22 35.66 2.48
N THR A 6 -8.25 36.41 1.94
CA THR A 6 -8.37 37.86 1.74
C THR A 6 -9.51 38.21 0.79
N ALA A 7 -9.66 37.43 -0.29
CA ALA A 7 -10.74 37.56 -1.26
C ALA A 7 -12.09 37.05 -0.73
N LYS A 8 -12.12 36.40 0.44
CA LYS A 8 -13.28 35.67 0.99
C LYS A 8 -13.82 34.60 0.04
N ALA A 9 -12.93 33.97 -0.72
CA ALA A 9 -13.26 32.94 -1.68
C ALA A 9 -13.64 31.63 -0.95
N GLN A 10 -14.66 30.96 -1.46
CA GLN A 10 -15.10 29.66 -0.96
C GLN A 10 -14.38 28.54 -1.74
N PRO A 11 -14.00 27.42 -1.07
CA PRO A 11 -14.36 27.08 0.31
C PRO A 11 -13.38 27.54 1.39
N TRP A 12 -12.18 28.04 1.03
CA TRP A 12 -11.14 28.43 2.00
C TRP A 12 -11.64 29.36 3.11
N TYR A 13 -12.46 30.35 2.76
CA TYR A 13 -12.93 31.34 3.73
C TYR A 13 -13.87 30.74 4.78
N ALA A 14 -14.68 29.73 4.44
CA ALA A 14 -15.54 29.08 5.43
C ALA A 14 -14.71 28.31 6.47
N ASP A 15 -13.68 27.58 6.05
CA ASP A 15 -12.85 26.83 6.98
C ASP A 15 -11.93 27.76 7.80
N TRP A 16 -11.50 28.87 7.23
CA TRP A 16 -10.88 29.97 7.98
C TRP A 16 -11.79 30.49 9.09
N GLN A 17 -13.08 30.69 8.82
CA GLN A 17 -14.03 31.11 9.86
C GLN A 17 -14.20 30.06 10.96
N ASN A 18 -14.13 28.77 10.63
CA ASN A 18 -14.14 27.69 11.63
C ASN A 18 -12.90 27.75 12.53
N LEU A 19 -11.71 27.93 11.96
CA LEU A 19 -10.46 28.10 12.72
C LEU A 19 -10.56 29.27 13.70
N GLN A 20 -11.05 30.43 13.22
CA GLN A 20 -11.27 31.60 14.08
C GLN A 20 -12.26 31.31 15.23
N ALA A 21 -13.31 30.55 14.95
CA ALA A 21 -14.36 30.22 15.92
C ALA A 21 -13.92 29.16 16.96
N ALA A 22 -12.98 28.28 16.60
CA ALA A 22 -12.48 27.22 17.49
C ALA A 22 -11.72 27.78 18.70
N GLY A 23 -11.10 28.95 18.56
CA GLY A 23 -10.51 29.69 19.68
C GLY A 23 -9.16 29.16 20.18
N TYR A 24 -8.51 28.25 19.45
CA TYR A 24 -7.14 27.82 19.72
C TYR A 24 -6.09 28.86 19.29
N ALA A 25 -6.36 29.60 18.22
CA ALA A 25 -5.60 30.77 17.76
C ALA A 25 -5.71 32.00 18.68
N LYS A 26 -5.39 31.85 19.98
CA LYS A 26 -5.55 32.91 20.97
C LYS A 26 -4.23 33.51 21.42
N LEU A 27 -4.02 34.79 21.09
CA LEU A 27 -2.88 35.57 21.62
C LEU A 27 -2.94 35.70 23.14
N GLY A 28 -1.78 35.60 23.79
CA GLY A 28 -1.63 35.65 25.24
C GLY A 28 -2.03 34.36 25.96
N ALA A 29 -2.32 33.28 25.25
CA ALA A 29 -2.57 31.97 25.87
C ALA A 29 -1.28 31.41 26.48
N SER A 30 -1.35 31.01 27.76
CA SER A 30 -0.19 30.40 28.43
C SER A 30 0.01 28.95 27.98
N PRO A 31 1.25 28.56 27.63
CA PRO A 31 1.58 27.16 27.40
C PRO A 31 1.48 26.36 28.71
N ARG A 32 1.22 25.07 28.58
CA ARG A 32 1.01 24.12 29.67
C ARG A 32 1.93 22.90 29.49
N PRO A 33 3.25 23.09 29.43
CA PRO A 33 4.14 21.97 29.20
C PRO A 33 4.15 21.01 30.40
N LEU A 34 4.37 19.74 30.12
CA LEU A 34 4.50 18.68 31.11
C LEU A 34 5.91 18.10 31.07
N GLN A 35 6.49 17.85 32.24
CA GLN A 35 7.78 17.17 32.32
C GLN A 35 7.69 15.75 31.76
N ASP A 36 6.70 14.98 32.24
CA ASP A 36 6.39 13.64 31.75
C ASP A 36 4.99 13.62 31.16
N VAL A 37 4.90 13.16 29.91
CA VAL A 37 3.63 13.01 29.19
C VAL A 37 3.32 11.53 29.13
N ASP A 38 2.19 11.18 29.71
CA ASP A 38 1.73 9.81 29.89
C ASP A 38 0.49 9.53 29.04
N ARG A 39 0.55 8.51 28.19
CA ARG A 39 -0.58 7.99 27.41
C ARG A 39 -0.78 6.51 27.72
N GLY A 40 -2.01 6.12 28.07
CA GLY A 40 -2.39 4.75 28.44
C GLY A 40 -1.95 4.31 29.84
N GLY A 41 -1.04 5.06 30.49
CA GLY A 41 -0.63 4.83 31.88
C GLY A 41 -1.61 5.39 32.91
N SER A 42 -1.16 5.44 34.16
CA SER A 42 -1.97 5.88 35.29
C SER A 42 -2.18 7.39 35.36
N LEU A 43 -1.27 8.19 34.79
CA LEU A 43 -1.39 9.64 34.76
C LEU A 43 -2.31 10.08 33.61
N ASN A 44 -2.17 9.44 32.44
CA ASN A 44 -2.97 9.65 31.24
C ASN A 44 -3.22 11.13 30.91
N ASN A 45 -2.18 11.96 31.06
CA ASN A 45 -2.24 13.42 31.03
C ASN A 45 -1.97 14.02 29.64
N PHE A 46 -1.80 13.15 28.62
CA PHE A 46 -1.41 13.52 27.26
C PHE A 46 -2.30 14.56 26.59
N ALA A 47 -3.57 14.69 27.00
CA ALA A 47 -4.49 15.65 26.41
C ALA A 47 -4.03 17.10 26.53
N GLN A 48 -3.25 17.40 27.56
CA GLN A 48 -2.65 18.72 27.72
C GLN A 48 -1.68 19.06 26.58
N MET A 49 -0.95 18.07 26.05
CA MET A 49 -0.03 18.26 24.94
C MET A 49 -0.77 18.50 23.63
N TYR A 50 -1.69 17.62 23.21
CA TYR A 50 -2.32 17.78 21.89
C TYR A 50 -3.14 19.07 21.81
N ILE A 51 -3.72 19.55 22.92
CA ILE A 51 -4.42 20.85 22.93
C ILE A 51 -3.42 22.01 22.73
N ASP A 52 -2.22 21.94 23.31
CA ASP A 52 -1.19 22.96 23.08
C ASP A 52 -0.54 22.86 21.70
N ILE A 53 -0.45 21.66 21.13
CA ILE A 53 -0.10 21.43 19.71
C ILE A 53 -1.13 22.15 18.83
N GLN A 54 -2.43 21.94 19.05
CA GLN A 54 -3.48 22.60 18.27
C GLN A 54 -3.38 24.14 18.37
N ARG A 55 -3.11 24.68 19.57
CA ARG A 55 -2.89 26.13 19.74
C ARG A 55 -1.67 26.63 18.99
N ALA A 56 -0.56 25.90 19.04
CA ALA A 56 0.64 26.25 18.29
C ALA A 56 0.39 26.18 16.79
N TYR A 57 -0.33 25.16 16.32
CA TYR A 57 -0.68 24.99 14.91
C TYR A 57 -1.59 26.10 14.39
N ASP A 58 -2.69 26.40 15.08
CA ASP A 58 -3.63 27.44 14.66
C ASP A 58 -2.99 28.84 14.68
N THR A 59 -2.12 29.11 15.66
CA THR A 59 -1.36 30.38 15.67
C THR A 59 -0.30 30.42 14.56
N ALA A 60 0.29 29.30 14.17
CA ALA A 60 1.20 29.25 13.01
C ALA A 60 0.44 29.51 11.70
N ILE A 61 -0.76 28.92 11.53
CA ILE A 61 -1.63 29.15 10.37
C ILE A 61 -2.07 30.61 10.31
N GLU A 62 -2.52 31.18 11.42
CA GLU A 62 -2.89 32.59 11.53
C GLU A 62 -1.80 33.52 11.04
N TRP A 63 -0.56 33.25 11.45
CA TRP A 63 0.58 34.02 10.97
C TRP A 63 0.76 33.87 9.46
N LYS A 64 0.73 32.65 8.91
CA LYS A 64 0.90 32.42 7.47
C LYS A 64 -0.22 33.04 6.62
N VAL A 65 -1.45 33.09 7.15
CA VAL A 65 -2.61 33.68 6.46
C VAL A 65 -2.57 35.21 6.52
N THR A 66 -2.31 35.79 7.69
CA THR A 66 -2.50 37.23 7.94
C THR A 66 -1.21 38.05 7.84
N GLY A 67 -0.05 37.42 7.96
CA GLY A 67 1.24 38.09 8.13
C GLY A 67 1.44 38.74 9.50
N ASN A 68 0.50 38.61 10.44
CA ASN A 68 0.61 39.20 11.77
C ASN A 68 1.59 38.39 12.64
N THR A 69 2.75 38.97 12.91
CA THR A 69 3.85 38.33 13.65
C THR A 69 3.52 38.05 15.12
N ALA A 70 2.49 38.68 15.70
CA ALA A 70 2.08 38.37 17.08
C ALA A 70 1.68 36.89 17.24
N TYR A 71 1.09 36.30 16.20
CA TYR A 71 0.74 34.87 16.21
C TYR A 71 1.96 33.96 16.05
N ALA A 72 2.97 34.41 15.27
CA ALA A 72 4.25 33.73 15.18
C ALA A 72 4.99 33.73 16.53
N ASP A 73 5.01 34.87 17.24
CA ASP A 73 5.57 34.98 18.59
C ASP A 73 4.84 34.06 19.59
N GLN A 74 3.51 33.98 19.48
CA GLN A 74 2.72 33.06 20.29
C GLN A 74 3.05 31.59 19.99
N THR A 75 3.24 31.22 18.72
CA THR A 75 3.67 29.87 18.32
C THR A 75 5.02 29.52 18.95
N VAL A 76 6.00 30.42 18.83
CA VAL A 76 7.34 30.26 19.42
C VAL A 76 7.28 30.08 20.95
N THR A 77 6.34 30.75 21.62
CA THR A 77 6.11 30.59 23.06
C THR A 77 5.73 29.15 23.43
N PHE A 78 4.87 28.49 22.64
CA PHE A 78 4.54 27.08 22.85
C PHE A 78 5.73 26.16 22.56
N LEU A 79 6.40 26.35 21.42
CA LEU A 79 7.55 25.52 21.02
C LEU A 79 8.66 25.57 22.08
N ASN A 80 9.01 26.76 22.55
CA ASN A 80 10.06 26.94 23.56
C ASN A 80 9.65 26.40 24.93
N ALA A 81 8.38 26.54 25.32
CA ALA A 81 7.89 26.02 26.60
C ALA A 81 7.94 24.49 26.65
N TRP A 82 7.48 23.80 25.61
CA TRP A 82 7.50 22.34 25.54
C TRP A 82 8.91 21.77 25.44
N SER A 83 9.75 22.30 24.54
CA SER A 83 11.14 21.84 24.37
C SER A 83 12.08 22.13 25.55
N SER A 84 11.71 23.04 26.46
CA SER A 84 12.47 23.32 27.68
C SER A 84 12.01 22.52 28.90
N THR A 85 10.84 21.89 28.84
CA THR A 85 10.19 21.29 30.01
C THR A 85 10.00 19.78 29.86
N ASN A 86 9.56 19.30 28.69
CA ASN A 86 9.26 17.89 28.51
C ASN A 86 10.54 17.06 28.39
N THR A 87 10.66 16.04 29.25
CA THR A 87 11.83 15.17 29.36
C THR A 87 11.52 13.72 29.06
N ALA A 88 10.25 13.31 29.02
CA ALA A 88 9.89 11.93 28.73
C ALA A 88 8.46 11.79 28.16
N LEU A 89 8.30 10.73 27.37
CA LEU A 89 7.02 10.12 27.03
C LEU A 89 6.90 8.80 27.80
N THR A 90 5.85 8.64 28.58
CA THR A 90 5.62 7.51 29.49
C THR A 90 4.25 6.89 29.25
N GLY A 91 3.96 5.83 30.01
CA GLY A 91 2.71 5.10 29.95
C GLY A 91 2.92 3.65 29.55
N ASP A 92 1.84 2.99 29.12
CA ASP A 92 1.91 1.63 28.59
C ASP A 92 2.39 1.65 27.13
N SER A 93 1.95 0.71 26.28
CA SER A 93 2.29 0.74 24.87
C SER A 93 1.91 2.06 24.20
N ASP A 94 0.85 2.74 24.63
CA ASP A 94 0.33 3.93 23.97
C ASP A 94 1.31 5.12 23.99
N ARG A 95 2.39 5.04 24.79
CA ARG A 95 3.51 5.99 24.68
C ARG A 95 4.11 6.06 23.27
N PHE A 96 4.05 4.97 22.50
CA PHE A 96 4.50 4.97 21.10
C PHE A 96 3.51 5.67 20.16
N LEU A 97 2.21 5.68 20.48
CA LEU A 97 1.25 6.57 19.81
C LEU A 97 1.51 8.03 20.17
N ALA A 98 1.80 8.32 21.45
CA ALA A 98 2.20 9.68 21.85
C ALA A 98 3.47 10.13 21.12
N SER A 99 4.45 9.24 20.94
CA SER A 99 5.67 9.53 20.20
C SER A 99 5.41 9.75 18.71
N GLY A 100 4.65 8.89 18.05
CA GLY A 100 4.34 9.07 16.64
C GLY A 100 3.47 10.31 16.39
N LEU A 101 2.26 10.33 16.96
CA LEU A 101 1.23 11.32 16.65
C LEU A 101 1.65 12.75 17.03
N TYR A 102 2.30 12.93 18.17
CA TYR A 102 2.69 14.27 18.61
C TYR A 102 4.05 14.70 18.08
N GLY A 103 4.94 13.74 17.77
CA GLY A 103 6.25 14.01 17.19
C GLY A 103 6.15 14.63 15.81
N PHE A 104 5.33 14.03 14.92
CA PHE A 104 5.14 14.58 13.58
C PHE A 104 4.46 15.95 13.62
N GLN A 105 3.46 16.13 14.50
CA GLN A 105 2.76 17.41 14.61
C GLN A 105 3.67 18.53 15.15
N TRP A 106 4.52 18.24 16.14
CA TRP A 106 5.50 19.24 16.61
C TRP A 106 6.52 19.58 15.53
N ALA A 107 7.03 18.58 14.82
CA ALA A 107 8.02 18.77 13.77
C ALA A 107 7.48 19.63 12.61
N ASN A 108 6.25 19.36 12.15
CA ASN A 108 5.62 20.14 11.08
C ASN A 108 5.28 21.57 11.51
N ILE A 109 4.86 21.81 12.76
CA ILE A 109 4.70 23.19 13.28
C ILE A 109 6.05 23.92 13.27
N ALA A 110 7.12 23.26 13.73
CA ALA A 110 8.46 23.83 13.69
C ALA A 110 8.92 24.12 12.26
N GLU A 111 8.60 23.27 11.29
CA GLU A 111 8.89 23.50 9.86
C GLU A 111 8.16 24.74 9.32
N ILE A 112 6.87 24.92 9.65
CA ILE A 112 6.12 26.14 9.30
C ILE A 112 6.85 27.39 9.82
N MET A 113 7.40 27.30 11.05
CA MET A 113 8.07 28.39 11.75
C MET A 113 9.54 28.59 11.36
N ARG A 114 10.16 27.68 10.59
CA ARG A 114 11.61 27.68 10.26
C ARG A 114 12.12 29.04 9.78
N SER A 115 11.33 29.73 8.96
CA SER A 115 11.70 31.01 8.35
C SER A 115 11.38 32.24 9.22
N TYR A 116 10.81 32.07 10.41
CA TYR A 116 10.37 33.18 11.25
C TYR A 116 11.56 33.81 12.00
N SER A 117 11.86 35.08 11.71
CA SER A 117 13.01 35.78 12.28
C SER A 117 12.93 36.02 13.80
N GLY A 118 11.73 35.95 14.39
CA GLY A 118 11.55 36.06 15.85
C GLY A 118 11.92 34.79 16.61
N TRP A 119 12.10 33.65 15.93
CA TRP A 119 12.54 32.41 16.55
C TRP A 119 14.06 32.28 16.45
N SER A 120 14.75 32.50 17.58
CA SER A 120 16.22 32.50 17.59
C SER A 120 16.80 31.16 17.14
N ALA A 121 17.94 31.18 16.44
CA ALA A 121 18.63 29.96 16.01
C ALA A 121 18.93 29.01 17.17
N ALA A 122 19.27 29.55 18.36
CA ALA A 122 19.49 28.74 19.56
C ALA A 122 18.22 28.02 20.02
N SER A 123 17.07 28.70 19.99
CA SER A 123 15.77 28.10 20.31
C SER A 123 15.33 27.07 19.27
N GLN A 124 15.62 27.30 17.99
CA GLN A 124 15.39 26.32 16.92
C GLN A 124 16.19 25.05 17.17
N THR A 125 17.49 25.18 17.43
CA THR A 125 18.36 24.04 17.76
C THR A 125 17.91 23.32 19.03
N GLN A 126 17.46 24.05 20.06
CA GLN A 126 16.89 23.43 21.26
C GLN A 126 15.66 22.57 20.93
N PHE A 127 14.76 23.08 20.10
CA PHE A 127 13.55 22.36 19.70
C PHE A 127 13.86 21.14 18.82
N GLN A 128 14.77 21.28 17.86
CA GLN A 128 15.27 20.15 17.06
C GLN A 128 15.87 19.07 17.96
N ASN A 129 16.69 19.44 18.94
CA ASN A 129 17.25 18.50 19.91
C ASN A 129 16.19 17.85 20.79
N TYR A 130 15.12 18.56 21.13
CA TYR A 130 13.99 17.99 21.85
C TYR A 130 13.34 16.84 21.05
N LEU A 131 13.08 17.05 19.76
CA LEU A 131 12.56 16.00 18.87
C LEU A 131 13.53 14.82 18.73
N LEU A 132 14.82 15.11 18.46
CA LEU A 132 15.85 14.09 18.26
C LEU A 132 16.12 13.24 19.51
N ASN A 133 15.94 13.80 20.71
CA ASN A 133 16.29 13.10 21.96
C ASN A 133 15.09 12.42 22.62
N ILE A 134 13.87 12.95 22.46
CA ILE A 134 12.67 12.44 23.13
C ILE A 134 11.82 11.57 22.21
N TYR A 135 11.63 11.98 20.96
CA TYR A 135 10.71 11.34 20.03
C TYR A 135 11.40 10.29 19.17
N LEU A 136 12.44 10.71 18.43
CA LEU A 136 13.09 9.86 17.44
C LEU A 136 13.54 8.49 17.97
N PRO A 137 14.20 8.36 19.15
CA PRO A 137 14.65 7.07 19.64
C PRO A 137 13.48 6.13 19.95
N MET A 138 12.34 6.68 20.36
CA MET A 138 11.13 5.91 20.64
C MET A 138 10.44 5.49 19.33
N ASN A 139 10.37 6.37 18.33
CA ASN A 139 9.86 6.03 17.00
C ASN A 139 10.66 4.88 16.38
N GLN A 140 11.99 5.01 16.33
CA GLN A 140 12.87 3.99 15.75
C GLN A 140 12.84 2.68 16.56
N ASN A 141 12.75 2.76 17.89
CA ASN A 141 12.61 1.56 18.71
C ASN A 141 11.31 0.81 18.40
N PHE A 142 10.21 1.53 18.22
CA PHE A 142 8.93 0.94 17.84
C PHE A 142 8.99 0.29 16.47
N LEU A 143 9.43 1.02 15.44
CA LEU A 143 9.48 0.52 14.07
C LEU A 143 10.40 -0.70 13.91
N ALA A 144 11.45 -0.81 14.74
CA ALA A 144 12.38 -1.93 14.72
C ALA A 144 11.96 -3.12 15.58
N ASN A 145 11.31 -2.89 16.73
CA ASN A 145 11.10 -3.93 17.75
C ASN A 145 9.65 -4.15 18.15
N HIS A 146 8.72 -3.29 17.71
CA HIS A 146 7.28 -3.35 18.01
C HIS A 146 7.00 -3.61 19.48
N ASN A 147 7.66 -2.87 20.38
CA ASN A 147 7.55 -3.03 21.84
C ASN A 147 7.77 -4.49 22.32
N GLY A 148 8.62 -5.25 21.63
CA GLY A 148 8.92 -6.66 21.90
C GLY A 148 7.81 -7.64 21.49
N ALA A 149 6.81 -7.20 20.74
CA ALA A 149 5.74 -8.03 20.22
C ALA A 149 6.07 -8.62 18.84
N TYR A 150 5.24 -9.55 18.38
CA TYR A 150 5.32 -10.04 17.00
C TYR A 150 5.09 -8.89 16.01
N ILE A 151 5.75 -8.93 14.85
CA ILE A 151 5.83 -7.76 13.94
C ILE A 151 4.47 -7.24 13.46
N THR A 152 3.48 -8.12 13.32
CA THR A 152 2.10 -7.75 12.91
C THR A 152 1.15 -7.54 14.10
N ASN A 153 1.65 -7.50 15.33
CA ASN A 153 0.80 -7.38 16.53
C ASN A 153 0.08 -6.03 16.59
N TYR A 154 0.79 -4.95 16.25
CA TYR A 154 0.27 -3.60 16.29
C TYR A 154 -0.42 -3.25 14.97
N TRP A 155 -1.47 -2.45 15.06
CA TRP A 155 -2.23 -2.00 13.91
C TRP A 155 -1.47 -0.92 13.10
N ALA A 156 -1.85 -0.73 11.84
CA ALA A 156 -1.15 0.15 10.90
C ALA A 156 -0.95 1.58 11.44
N ASN A 157 -1.94 2.18 12.12
CA ASN A 157 -1.82 3.53 12.68
C ASN A 157 -0.59 3.71 13.59
N TRP A 158 -0.18 2.65 14.28
CA TRP A 158 0.97 2.69 15.17
C TRP A 158 2.26 2.88 14.40
N ASP A 159 2.48 2.08 13.36
CA ASP A 159 3.65 2.20 12.50
C ASP A 159 3.58 3.53 11.72
N LEU A 160 2.43 3.85 11.12
CA LEU A 160 2.23 5.04 10.30
C LEU A 160 2.54 6.33 11.07
N CYS A 161 2.07 6.48 12.32
CA CYS A 161 2.37 7.68 13.09
C CYS A 161 3.86 7.79 13.48
N ASN A 162 4.52 6.66 13.71
CA ASN A 162 5.95 6.64 14.01
C ASN A 162 6.81 6.91 12.76
N ILE A 163 6.39 6.43 11.58
CA ILE A 163 6.99 6.77 10.28
C ILE A 163 6.83 8.27 10.00
N ALA A 164 5.61 8.80 10.17
CA ALA A 164 5.33 10.22 9.99
C ALA A 164 6.22 11.09 10.90
N SER A 165 6.38 10.70 12.17
CA SER A 165 7.27 11.39 13.11
C SER A 165 8.73 11.34 12.66
N GLU A 166 9.27 10.17 12.32
CA GLU A 166 10.65 10.04 11.87
C GLU A 166 10.92 10.85 10.59
N MET A 167 9.99 10.81 9.63
CA MET A 167 10.06 11.60 8.40
C MET A 167 10.06 13.11 8.69
N ALA A 168 9.09 13.59 9.48
CA ALA A 168 8.98 15.01 9.83
C ALA A 168 10.19 15.52 10.62
N ILE A 169 10.71 14.70 11.54
CA ILE A 169 11.95 14.99 12.29
C ILE A 169 13.13 15.06 11.33
N GLY A 170 13.24 14.15 10.37
CA GLY A 170 14.26 14.18 9.32
C GLY A 170 14.24 15.49 8.53
N VAL A 171 13.05 15.94 8.10
CA VAL A 171 12.86 17.21 7.39
C VAL A 171 13.27 18.40 8.27
N VAL A 172 12.67 18.55 9.47
CA VAL A 172 12.89 19.74 10.31
C VAL A 172 14.32 19.86 10.85
N THR A 173 15.09 18.77 10.87
CA THR A 173 16.49 18.72 11.32
C THR A 173 17.51 18.65 10.19
N ASP A 174 17.06 18.74 8.92
CA ASP A 174 17.89 18.61 7.73
C ASP A 174 18.70 17.29 7.70
N ARG A 175 18.12 16.22 8.25
CA ARG A 175 18.70 14.87 8.34
C ARG A 175 18.13 13.96 7.28
N HIS A 176 18.74 14.01 6.10
CA HIS A 176 18.36 13.20 4.95
C HIS A 176 18.40 11.69 5.23
N ASP A 177 19.30 11.22 6.11
CA ASP A 177 19.38 9.83 6.52
C ASP A 177 18.14 9.35 7.28
N LEU A 178 17.54 10.20 8.13
CA LEU A 178 16.30 9.88 8.84
C LEU A 178 15.10 9.89 7.89
N TYR A 179 15.02 10.89 7.02
CA TYR A 179 13.99 10.95 5.97
C TYR A 179 14.05 9.70 5.07
N THR A 180 15.24 9.32 4.62
CA THR A 180 15.45 8.10 3.81
C THR A 180 15.09 6.83 4.58
N ALA A 181 15.37 6.76 5.89
CA ALA A 181 14.99 5.61 6.70
C ALA A 181 13.46 5.46 6.79
N ALA A 182 12.73 6.56 6.98
CA ALA A 182 11.27 6.56 6.96
C ALA A 182 10.70 6.13 5.60
N LEU A 183 11.23 6.65 4.49
CA LEU A 183 10.84 6.22 3.13
C LEU A 183 11.10 4.73 2.89
N ASN A 184 12.28 4.24 3.30
CA ASN A 184 12.59 2.81 3.16
C ASN A 184 11.62 1.94 3.96
N TYR A 185 11.14 2.42 5.11
CA TYR A 185 10.11 1.73 5.87
C TYR A 185 8.77 1.72 5.13
N VAL A 186 8.37 2.82 4.50
CA VAL A 186 7.16 2.88 3.66
C VAL A 186 7.21 1.80 2.57
N TYR A 187 8.35 1.67 1.88
CA TYR A 187 8.50 0.72 0.76
C TYR A 187 8.72 -0.73 1.17
N SER A 188 9.38 -0.99 2.30
CA SER A 188 9.90 -2.33 2.61
C SER A 188 9.89 -2.70 4.10
N GLY A 189 9.23 -1.88 4.92
CA GLY A 189 9.13 -2.07 6.36
C GLY A 189 8.50 -3.42 6.74
N ALA A 190 8.97 -3.98 7.85
CA ALA A 190 8.51 -5.29 8.31
C ALA A 190 7.11 -5.25 8.97
N GLY A 191 6.74 -4.12 9.58
CA GLY A 191 5.46 -3.93 10.26
C GLY A 191 4.33 -3.44 9.36
N ASN A 192 3.16 -3.20 9.96
CA ASN A 192 1.90 -2.95 9.25
C ASN A 192 1.79 -1.53 8.65
N GLY A 193 2.75 -0.63 8.90
CA GLY A 193 2.76 0.72 8.31
C GLY A 193 3.49 0.84 6.99
N ALA A 194 4.17 -0.21 6.51
CA ALA A 194 4.60 -0.26 5.11
C ALA A 194 3.36 -0.25 4.21
N PHE A 195 3.36 0.51 3.10
CA PHE A 195 2.14 0.80 2.35
C PHE A 195 1.47 -0.46 1.78
N ASP A 196 2.25 -1.39 1.23
CA ASP A 196 1.78 -2.71 0.76
C ASP A 196 1.13 -3.58 1.87
N LYS A 197 1.25 -3.20 3.15
CA LYS A 197 0.62 -3.88 4.31
C LYS A 197 -0.49 -3.06 4.92
N ALA A 198 -0.36 -1.73 4.93
CA ALA A 198 -1.39 -0.81 5.35
C ALA A 198 -2.60 -0.87 4.41
N VAL A 199 -2.35 -1.06 3.11
CA VAL A 199 -3.37 -1.40 2.10
C VAL A 199 -3.26 -2.91 1.83
N TYR A 200 -3.99 -3.68 2.63
CA TYR A 200 -3.85 -5.13 2.73
C TYR A 200 -4.20 -5.88 1.46
N TYR A 201 -5.20 -5.39 0.72
CA TYR A 201 -5.71 -6.06 -0.47
C TYR A 201 -6.31 -5.06 -1.44
N THR A 202 -5.95 -5.15 -2.72
CA THR A 202 -6.54 -4.32 -3.78
C THR A 202 -7.36 -5.18 -4.71
N GLU A 203 -8.61 -4.78 -4.92
CA GLU A 203 -9.55 -5.41 -5.83
C GLU A 203 -9.58 -4.75 -7.20
N ALA A 204 -10.08 -5.51 -8.18
CA ALA A 204 -10.39 -4.99 -9.51
C ALA A 204 -11.29 -3.74 -9.41
N GLY A 205 -11.00 -2.74 -10.25
CA GLY A 205 -11.64 -1.43 -10.17
C GLY A 205 -11.04 -0.48 -9.11
N ASN A 206 -9.81 -0.75 -8.68
CA ASN A 206 -8.99 0.10 -7.81
C ASN A 206 -9.63 0.43 -6.45
N LEU A 207 -10.13 -0.58 -5.75
CA LEU A 207 -10.55 -0.43 -4.35
C LEU A 207 -9.56 -1.17 -3.44
N GLY A 208 -8.95 -0.44 -2.51
CA GLY A 208 -7.95 -0.96 -1.57
C GLY A 208 -8.51 -1.16 -0.18
N GLN A 209 -8.60 -2.39 0.31
CA GLN A 209 -8.93 -2.66 1.70
C GLN A 209 -7.77 -2.26 2.61
N GLY A 210 -8.02 -1.31 3.50
CA GLY A 210 -7.09 -0.97 4.58
C GLY A 210 -6.94 -2.10 5.61
N GLN A 211 -5.79 -2.13 6.26
CA GLN A 211 -5.45 -3.11 7.28
C GLN A 211 -6.46 -3.11 8.44
N GLU A 212 -6.93 -1.94 8.88
CA GLU A 212 -7.86 -1.80 10.01
C GLU A 212 -9.35 -1.92 9.67
N GLU A 213 -9.71 -2.12 8.41
CA GLU A 213 -11.12 -2.13 7.96
C GLU A 213 -11.98 -3.18 8.69
N GLY A 214 -11.38 -4.29 9.11
CA GLY A 214 -12.06 -5.33 9.90
C GLY A 214 -12.32 -4.96 11.36
N ARG A 215 -11.61 -3.97 11.90
CA ARG A 215 -11.70 -3.54 13.30
C ARG A 215 -12.83 -2.52 13.48
N ASP A 216 -12.65 -1.33 12.91
CA ASP A 216 -13.64 -0.26 12.89
C ASP A 216 -13.19 0.86 11.95
N GLN A 217 -14.14 1.70 11.55
CA GLN A 217 -13.91 2.78 10.60
C GLN A 217 -13.23 4.00 11.22
N GLY A 218 -13.29 4.14 12.55
CA GLY A 218 -12.64 5.24 13.25
C GLY A 218 -11.12 5.16 13.12
N HIS A 219 -10.55 3.95 13.22
CA HIS A 219 -9.12 3.72 13.03
C HIS A 219 -8.73 3.64 11.56
N SER A 220 -9.55 3.05 10.68
CA SER A 220 -9.28 3.10 9.23
C SER A 220 -9.19 4.54 8.70
N ASN A 221 -10.02 5.46 9.20
CA ASN A 221 -9.87 6.88 8.88
C ASN A 221 -8.54 7.46 9.37
N LEU A 222 -8.03 7.03 10.54
CA LEU A 222 -6.74 7.51 11.07
C LEU A 222 -5.57 7.00 10.24
N ASP A 223 -5.58 5.73 9.83
CA ASP A 223 -4.56 5.17 8.95
C ASP A 223 -4.37 6.05 7.71
N PHE A 224 -5.47 6.39 7.05
CA PHE A 224 -5.43 7.16 5.83
C PHE A 224 -5.17 8.66 6.04
N ALA A 225 -5.48 9.20 7.23
CA ALA A 225 -4.99 10.52 7.63
C ALA A 225 -3.45 10.52 7.68
N LEU A 226 -2.85 9.55 8.37
CA LEU A 226 -1.40 9.45 8.56
C LEU A 226 -0.67 9.13 7.25
N MET A 227 -1.23 8.26 6.41
CA MET A 227 -0.71 8.03 5.05
C MET A 227 -0.73 9.31 4.22
N GLY A 228 -1.80 10.12 4.32
CA GLY A 228 -1.90 11.41 3.65
C GLY A 228 -0.78 12.38 4.08
N GLU A 229 -0.51 12.47 5.38
CA GLU A 229 0.59 13.29 5.91
C GLU A 229 1.97 12.82 5.40
N ILE A 230 2.21 11.50 5.40
CA ILE A 230 3.45 10.90 4.87
C ILE A 230 3.60 11.24 3.38
N CYS A 231 2.54 11.04 2.59
CA CYS A 231 2.56 11.35 1.16
C CYS A 231 2.80 12.84 0.90
N GLN A 232 2.15 13.72 1.66
CA GLN A 232 2.29 15.16 1.50
C GLN A 232 3.69 15.66 1.91
N MET A 233 4.27 15.11 2.99
CA MET A 233 5.65 15.41 3.37
C MET A 233 6.65 14.96 2.30
N ALA A 234 6.49 13.73 1.78
CA ALA A 234 7.34 13.21 0.71
C ALA A 234 7.23 14.06 -0.57
N TRP A 235 5.99 14.40 -0.97
CA TRP A 235 5.72 15.25 -2.13
C TRP A 235 6.40 16.62 -2.00
N ASN A 236 6.36 17.22 -0.80
CA ASN A 236 7.04 18.48 -0.54
C ASN A 236 8.58 18.39 -0.63
N GLN A 237 9.15 17.19 -0.45
CA GLN A 237 10.58 16.94 -0.66
C GLN A 237 10.92 16.50 -2.11
N GLY A 238 9.91 16.25 -2.94
CA GLY A 238 10.07 15.84 -4.34
C GLY A 238 9.96 14.33 -4.60
N ASP A 239 9.54 13.54 -3.60
CA ASP A 239 9.26 12.12 -3.75
C ASP A 239 7.75 11.87 -3.92
N ASP A 240 7.37 11.11 -4.95
CA ASP A 240 5.98 10.85 -5.28
C ASP A 240 5.46 9.55 -4.66
N LEU A 241 5.04 9.64 -3.39
CA LEU A 241 4.34 8.55 -2.71
C LEU A 241 2.84 8.46 -3.05
N PHE A 242 2.26 9.50 -3.65
CA PHE A 242 0.85 9.45 -4.05
C PHE A 242 0.67 8.48 -5.23
N SER A 243 1.58 8.50 -6.20
CA SER A 243 1.56 7.55 -7.33
C SER A 243 2.06 6.15 -6.98
N TYR A 244 2.52 5.93 -5.74
CA TYR A 244 3.08 4.65 -5.32
C TYR A 244 2.10 3.50 -5.57
N HIS A 245 2.64 2.40 -6.12
CA HIS A 245 1.89 1.18 -6.44
C HIS A 245 0.58 1.41 -7.21
N ASN A 246 0.64 2.27 -8.23
CA ASN A 246 -0.52 2.63 -9.08
C ASN A 246 -1.64 3.33 -8.30
N ASN A 247 -1.28 4.37 -7.56
CA ASN A 247 -2.18 5.16 -6.71
C ASN A 247 -2.84 4.31 -5.61
N GLU A 248 -2.06 3.46 -4.94
CA GLU A 248 -2.55 2.57 -3.88
C GLU A 248 -3.24 3.34 -2.75
N PHE A 249 -2.74 4.52 -2.40
CA PHE A 249 -3.37 5.39 -1.41
C PHE A 249 -4.74 5.94 -1.89
N LEU A 250 -4.89 6.25 -3.18
CA LEU A 250 -6.20 6.60 -3.74
C LEU A 250 -7.17 5.42 -3.68
N ALA A 251 -6.71 4.22 -4.01
CA ALA A 251 -7.55 3.02 -3.96
C ALA A 251 -8.06 2.78 -2.54
N ALA A 252 -7.21 2.98 -1.53
CA ALA A 252 -7.55 2.82 -0.13
C ALA A 252 -8.57 3.85 0.37
N THR A 253 -8.39 5.11 -0.02
CA THR A 253 -9.31 6.20 0.35
C THR A 253 -10.66 6.11 -0.37
N GLU A 254 -10.70 5.63 -1.62
CA GLU A 254 -11.95 5.32 -2.33
C GLU A 254 -12.72 4.17 -1.65
N TYR A 255 -12.03 3.12 -1.20
CA TYR A 255 -12.63 2.02 -0.45
C TYR A 255 -13.24 2.52 0.86
N LEU A 256 -12.46 3.25 1.67
CA LEU A 256 -12.91 3.84 2.93
C LEU A 256 -14.14 4.72 2.71
N ALA A 257 -14.06 5.65 1.76
CA ALA A 257 -15.14 6.58 1.46
C ALA A 257 -16.40 5.82 1.02
N LYS A 258 -16.27 4.84 0.12
CA LYS A 258 -17.39 4.04 -0.38
C LYS A 258 -18.17 3.38 0.75
N TYR A 259 -17.46 2.71 1.67
CA TYR A 259 -18.09 2.03 2.79
C TYR A 259 -18.70 3.01 3.80
N ASN A 260 -17.98 4.08 4.17
CA ASN A 260 -18.50 5.10 5.10
C ASN A 260 -19.68 5.91 4.54
N LEU A 261 -19.86 5.93 3.22
CA LEU A 261 -21.04 6.48 2.55
C LEU A 261 -22.25 5.53 2.57
N GLY A 262 -22.13 4.35 3.19
CA GLY A 262 -23.20 3.37 3.36
C GLY A 262 -23.32 2.37 2.22
N ASN A 263 -22.33 2.29 1.32
CA ASN A 263 -22.30 1.27 0.27
C ASN A 263 -21.63 -0.01 0.78
N THR A 264 -21.84 -1.11 0.07
CA THR A 264 -21.08 -2.35 0.32
C THR A 264 -19.72 -2.29 -0.34
N VAL A 265 -18.72 -2.80 0.36
CA VAL A 265 -17.40 -3.09 -0.17
C VAL A 265 -17.11 -4.58 0.00
N PRO A 266 -16.37 -5.18 -0.93
CA PRO A 266 -15.86 -6.54 -0.77
C PRO A 266 -14.77 -6.55 0.31
N TYR A 267 -14.57 -7.69 0.98
CA TYR A 267 -13.66 -7.79 2.11
C TYR A 267 -12.88 -9.11 2.08
N GLU A 268 -11.58 -9.01 1.93
CA GLU A 268 -10.62 -10.12 2.04
C GLU A 268 -10.30 -10.40 3.50
N VAL A 269 -10.17 -11.68 3.86
CA VAL A 269 -9.94 -12.11 5.24
C VAL A 269 -8.57 -11.60 5.72
N TYR A 270 -8.58 -10.57 6.56
CA TYR A 270 -7.38 -10.06 7.20
C TYR A 270 -6.84 -11.06 8.24
N LYS A 271 -5.54 -11.34 8.21
CA LYS A 271 -4.85 -12.29 9.08
C LYS A 271 -3.59 -11.67 9.66
N TRP A 272 -3.34 -11.89 10.95
CA TRP A 272 -2.15 -11.38 11.63
C TRP A 272 -1.68 -12.30 12.76
N GLY A 273 -0.44 -12.10 13.22
CA GLY A 273 0.09 -12.67 14.44
C GLY A 273 -0.05 -11.70 15.62
N ASN A 274 -0.62 -12.18 16.73
CA ASN A 274 -0.95 -11.40 17.92
C ASN A 274 -0.03 -11.72 19.12
N GLY A 275 0.19 -10.73 19.97
CA GLY A 275 1.03 -10.81 21.17
C GLY A 275 2.52 -11.02 20.85
N GLN A 276 3.27 -11.50 21.84
CA GLN A 276 4.70 -11.81 21.67
C GLN A 276 4.94 -13.11 20.89
N SER A 277 4.01 -14.08 21.00
CA SER A 277 4.16 -15.40 20.38
C SER A 277 3.75 -15.45 18.90
N GLY A 278 3.12 -14.38 18.37
CA GLY A 278 2.57 -14.38 17.02
C GLY A 278 1.39 -15.33 16.86
N ALA A 279 0.52 -15.41 17.88
CA ALA A 279 -0.67 -16.26 17.81
C ALA A 279 -1.53 -15.86 16.60
N ALA A 280 -1.83 -16.81 15.72
CA ALA A 280 -2.57 -16.54 14.50
C ALA A 280 -4.00 -16.09 14.80
N MET A 281 -4.37 -14.95 14.22
CA MET A 281 -5.67 -14.31 14.32
C MET A 281 -6.22 -13.99 12.93
N SER A 282 -7.53 -13.78 12.84
CA SER A 282 -8.18 -13.36 11.60
C SER A 282 -9.45 -12.56 11.84
N GLN A 283 -9.76 -11.64 10.93
CA GLN A 283 -11.04 -10.95 10.80
C GLN A 283 -11.66 -11.33 9.46
N THR A 284 -12.86 -11.88 9.47
CA THR A 284 -13.54 -12.39 8.26
C THR A 284 -14.61 -11.44 7.73
N THR A 285 -14.85 -10.33 8.41
CA THR A 285 -15.87 -9.34 8.07
C THR A 285 -15.35 -7.94 8.32
N ILE A 286 -15.80 -6.99 7.50
CA ILE A 286 -15.57 -5.56 7.73
C ILE A 286 -16.24 -5.08 9.03
N GLY A 287 -15.59 -4.17 9.75
CA GLY A 287 -16.07 -3.58 11.00
C GLY A 287 -16.94 -2.35 10.75
N SER A 288 -18.13 -2.28 11.34
CA SER A 288 -19.06 -1.14 11.19
C SER A 288 -18.95 -0.10 12.31
N GLY A 289 -18.04 -0.27 13.27
CA GLY A 289 -17.80 0.72 14.32
C GLY A 289 -17.42 2.06 13.72
N SER A 290 -18.02 3.16 14.20
CA SER A 290 -17.80 4.52 13.68
C SER A 290 -18.09 4.73 12.18
N MET A 291 -18.80 3.80 11.52
CA MET A 291 -19.16 3.96 10.10
C MET A 291 -19.93 5.28 9.87
N GLY A 292 -19.46 6.06 8.89
CA GLY A 292 -20.00 7.38 8.55
C GLY A 292 -19.43 8.55 9.36
N GLN A 293 -18.55 8.30 10.34
CA GLN A 293 -17.80 9.32 11.04
C GLN A 293 -16.52 9.64 10.25
N LEU A 294 -16.65 10.49 9.24
CA LEU A 294 -15.56 10.86 8.34
C LEU A 294 -14.59 11.86 9.03
N ARG A 295 -13.28 11.56 8.99
CA ARG A 295 -12.21 12.46 9.45
C ARG A 295 -11.86 13.52 8.37
N PRO A 296 -11.20 14.65 8.74
CA PRO A 296 -10.83 15.73 7.81
C PRO A 296 -9.63 15.37 6.91
N ILE A 297 -9.76 14.33 6.10
CA ILE A 297 -8.67 13.80 5.25
C ILE A 297 -8.92 13.98 3.76
N PHE A 298 -10.16 14.25 3.36
CA PHE A 298 -10.61 14.10 1.98
C PHE A 298 -10.23 15.29 1.11
N GLU A 299 -10.01 16.48 1.69
CA GLU A 299 -9.59 17.63 0.90
C GLU A 299 -8.19 17.43 0.29
N LEU A 300 -7.24 16.92 1.09
CA LEU A 300 -5.89 16.59 0.60
C LEU A 300 -5.95 15.59 -0.56
N VAL A 301 -6.64 14.46 -0.32
CA VAL A 301 -6.76 13.36 -1.28
C VAL A 301 -7.43 13.85 -2.58
N TYR A 302 -8.56 14.56 -2.46
CA TYR A 302 -9.28 15.08 -3.63
C TYR A 302 -8.41 16.03 -4.44
N ASN A 303 -7.77 17.02 -3.81
CA ASN A 303 -7.04 18.02 -4.57
C ASN A 303 -5.75 17.47 -5.17
N HIS A 304 -5.08 16.53 -4.50
CA HIS A 304 -3.95 15.85 -5.11
C HIS A 304 -4.39 15.05 -6.35
N TYR A 305 -5.28 14.07 -6.18
CA TYR A 305 -5.60 13.15 -7.28
C TYR A 305 -6.52 13.74 -8.34
N VAL A 306 -7.57 14.47 -7.93
CA VAL A 306 -8.56 15.00 -8.89
C VAL A 306 -8.08 16.30 -9.52
N THR A 307 -7.52 17.21 -8.72
CA THR A 307 -7.15 18.54 -9.22
C THR A 307 -5.75 18.58 -9.83
N LEU A 308 -4.73 17.94 -9.21
CA LEU A 308 -3.37 17.97 -9.76
C LEU A 308 -3.13 16.86 -10.78
N GLU A 309 -3.53 15.62 -10.47
CA GLU A 309 -3.27 14.46 -11.33
C GLU A 309 -4.39 14.18 -12.36
N GLY A 310 -5.54 14.86 -12.24
CA GLY A 310 -6.64 14.71 -13.20
C GLY A 310 -7.34 13.35 -13.16
N LEU A 311 -7.30 12.64 -12.02
CA LEU A 311 -7.95 11.35 -11.83
C LEU A 311 -9.39 11.48 -11.32
N SER A 312 -10.19 10.45 -11.54
CA SER A 312 -11.53 10.31 -10.98
C SER A 312 -11.47 9.65 -9.60
N ALA A 313 -11.99 10.34 -8.58
CA ALA A 313 -12.14 9.84 -7.22
C ALA A 313 -13.60 10.01 -6.74
N PRO A 314 -14.56 9.22 -7.25
CA PRO A 314 -15.99 9.47 -7.07
C PRO A 314 -16.46 9.36 -5.62
N TYR A 315 -15.93 8.44 -4.83
CA TYR A 315 -16.34 8.29 -3.43
C TYR A 315 -15.63 9.30 -2.53
N THR A 316 -14.36 9.59 -2.76
CA THR A 316 -13.62 10.68 -2.12
C THR A 316 -14.32 12.02 -2.36
N THR A 317 -14.76 12.28 -3.59
CA THR A 317 -15.51 13.51 -3.93
C THR A 317 -16.83 13.61 -3.14
N GLN A 318 -17.55 12.49 -2.99
CA GLN A 318 -18.79 12.45 -2.20
C GLN A 318 -18.54 12.58 -0.69
N ALA A 319 -17.46 11.98 -0.17
CA ALA A 319 -17.05 12.12 1.22
C ALA A 319 -16.66 13.57 1.53
N LEU A 320 -15.85 14.19 0.65
CA LEU A 320 -15.46 15.59 0.77
C LEU A 320 -16.67 16.53 0.77
N ALA A 321 -17.68 16.27 -0.06
CA ALA A 321 -18.91 17.06 -0.07
C ALA A 321 -19.68 17.00 1.27
N LYS A 322 -19.44 15.99 2.11
CA LYS A 322 -20.02 15.86 3.45
C LYS A 322 -19.15 16.44 4.56
N THR A 323 -17.83 16.47 4.37
CA THR A 323 -16.88 16.97 5.37
C THR A 323 -16.55 18.44 5.19
N ARG A 324 -16.65 19.00 3.98
CA ARG A 324 -16.26 20.39 3.71
C ARG A 324 -17.25 21.42 4.30
N PRO A 325 -16.76 22.52 4.94
CA PRO A 325 -15.37 22.76 5.35
C PRO A 325 -14.95 21.81 6.48
N GLU A 326 -13.77 21.20 6.33
CA GLU A 326 -13.32 20.06 7.17
C GLU A 326 -13.13 20.38 8.65
N GLY A 327 -12.74 21.61 9.00
CA GLY A 327 -12.64 22.03 10.39
C GLY A 327 -11.60 21.27 11.21
N ASP A 328 -11.81 21.24 12.53
CA ASP A 328 -11.05 20.46 13.50
C ASP A 328 -11.88 19.28 14.01
N ASN A 329 -11.26 18.10 14.09
CA ASN A 329 -11.88 16.87 14.56
C ASN A 329 -11.71 16.65 16.08
N GLY A 330 -10.93 17.49 16.76
CA GLY A 330 -10.86 17.61 18.22
C GLY A 330 -10.25 16.42 18.98
N ASN A 331 -9.74 15.41 18.28
CA ASN A 331 -9.18 14.19 18.88
C ASN A 331 -7.66 14.28 19.13
N GLY A 332 -6.95 15.18 18.44
CA GLY A 332 -5.51 15.40 18.54
C GLY A 332 -4.63 14.34 17.87
N ASP A 333 -5.20 13.39 17.13
CA ASP A 333 -4.45 12.30 16.47
C ASP A 333 -3.98 12.70 15.05
N GLU A 334 -4.70 13.58 14.34
CA GLU A 334 -4.37 14.08 13.01
C GLU A 334 -4.39 15.62 12.94
N TYR A 335 -3.87 16.19 11.84
CA TYR A 335 -4.05 17.61 11.57
C TYR A 335 -5.46 17.95 11.08
N SER A 336 -5.81 19.22 11.27
CA SER A 336 -7.11 19.81 10.96
C SER A 336 -7.00 20.84 9.85
N TRP A 337 -8.14 21.41 9.44
CA TRP A 337 -8.25 22.52 8.50
C TRP A 337 -7.87 22.16 7.05
N GLY A 338 -8.12 20.93 6.64
CA GLY A 338 -7.73 20.47 5.30
C GLY A 338 -8.34 21.33 4.19
N THR A 339 -9.60 21.75 4.29
CA THR A 339 -10.24 22.70 3.36
C THR A 339 -9.51 24.03 3.24
N LEU A 340 -9.00 24.59 4.34
CA LEU A 340 -8.20 25.81 4.31
C LEU A 340 -6.83 25.60 3.63
N LEU A 341 -6.20 24.45 3.87
CA LEU A 341 -4.80 24.22 3.54
C LEU A 341 -4.59 23.59 2.15
N PHE A 342 -5.49 22.70 1.73
CA PHE A 342 -5.31 21.85 0.54
C PHE A 342 -6.33 22.11 -0.57
N ALA A 343 -7.40 22.87 -0.32
CA ALA A 343 -8.34 23.20 -1.39
C ALA A 343 -7.62 23.90 -2.55
N LEU A 344 -7.91 23.46 -3.77
CA LEU A 344 -7.48 24.04 -5.04
C LEU A 344 -8.71 24.37 -5.90
N THR A 345 -8.51 25.15 -6.96
CA THR A 345 -9.57 25.41 -7.93
C THR A 345 -9.80 24.14 -8.75
N PRO A 346 -11.04 23.62 -8.84
CA PRO A 346 -11.31 22.37 -9.56
C PRO A 346 -10.91 22.42 -11.04
N VAL A 347 -10.46 21.29 -11.57
CA VAL A 347 -10.18 21.13 -13.01
C VAL A 347 -11.49 21.17 -13.79
N ALA A 348 -11.58 22.09 -14.76
CA ALA A 348 -12.77 22.28 -15.58
C ALA A 348 -12.82 21.37 -16.82
N THR A 349 -11.68 20.80 -17.23
CA THR A 349 -11.57 20.01 -18.45
C THR A 349 -11.55 18.52 -18.10
N PRO A 350 -12.34 17.68 -18.80
CA PRO A 350 -12.24 16.23 -18.66
C PRO A 350 -10.87 15.72 -19.10
N GLU A 351 -10.24 14.87 -18.29
CA GLU A 351 -8.95 14.26 -18.57
C GLU A 351 -9.12 12.83 -19.14
N ALA A 352 -8.09 12.32 -19.80
CA ALA A 352 -8.12 10.94 -20.29
C ALA A 352 -7.99 9.94 -19.12
N PRO A 353 -8.65 8.77 -19.19
CA PRO A 353 -8.35 7.68 -18.27
C PRO A 353 -6.87 7.30 -18.29
N GLN A 354 -6.33 6.95 -17.13
CA GLN A 354 -4.90 6.71 -16.91
C GLN A 354 -4.65 5.29 -16.40
N SER A 355 -3.39 4.83 -16.47
CA SER A 355 -2.92 3.54 -15.96
C SER A 355 -3.81 2.34 -16.31
N LEU A 356 -4.27 2.27 -17.57
CA LEU A 356 -4.98 1.08 -18.06
C LEU A 356 -4.02 -0.12 -17.99
N ILE A 357 -4.44 -1.15 -17.28
CA ILE A 357 -3.78 -2.46 -17.23
C ILE A 357 -4.73 -3.54 -17.76
N ALA A 358 -4.14 -4.61 -18.31
CA ALA A 358 -4.86 -5.77 -18.81
C ALA A 358 -4.18 -7.03 -18.25
N TYR A 359 -4.96 -7.97 -17.73
CA TYR A 359 -4.45 -9.24 -17.24
C TYR A 359 -5.44 -10.39 -17.49
N ALA A 360 -4.90 -11.60 -17.70
CA ALA A 360 -5.74 -12.76 -18.00
C ALA A 360 -6.64 -13.14 -16.81
N LYS A 361 -7.92 -13.44 -17.09
CA LYS A 361 -8.92 -13.85 -16.08
C LYS A 361 -9.54 -15.18 -16.45
N GLY A 362 -8.71 -16.23 -16.37
CA GLY A 362 -9.06 -17.55 -16.87
C GLY A 362 -9.08 -17.61 -18.41
N ASN A 363 -9.38 -18.78 -18.96
CA ASN A 363 -9.31 -19.00 -20.40
C ASN A 363 -10.43 -18.26 -21.13
N GLY A 364 -10.06 -17.49 -22.16
CA GLY A 364 -10.96 -16.72 -23.00
C GLY A 364 -11.41 -15.38 -22.39
N ASN A 365 -10.81 -14.93 -21.29
CA ASN A 365 -11.16 -13.63 -20.69
C ASN A 365 -9.95 -12.79 -20.34
N ILE A 366 -10.06 -11.48 -20.61
CA ILE A 366 -9.09 -10.46 -20.20
C ILE A 366 -9.81 -9.47 -19.29
N GLN A 367 -9.25 -9.24 -18.10
CA GLN A 367 -9.69 -8.22 -17.17
C GLN A 367 -8.91 -6.94 -17.44
N LEU A 368 -9.64 -5.82 -17.53
CA LEU A 368 -9.09 -4.48 -17.64
C LEU A 368 -9.40 -3.73 -16.36
N ASP A 369 -8.43 -2.98 -15.86
CA ASP A 369 -8.59 -1.99 -14.79
C ASP A 369 -7.89 -0.69 -15.20
N TRP A 370 -8.43 0.47 -14.83
CA TRP A 370 -7.86 1.78 -15.16
C TRP A 370 -8.26 2.82 -14.12
N TRP A 371 -7.54 3.93 -14.03
CA TRP A 371 -8.02 5.11 -13.31
C TRP A 371 -8.85 6.00 -14.24
N GLY A 372 -10.04 6.40 -13.80
CA GLY A 372 -10.88 7.33 -14.56
C GLY A 372 -10.27 8.73 -14.65
N GLY A 373 -10.69 9.54 -15.63
CA GLY A 373 -10.32 10.96 -15.70
C GLY A 373 -11.25 11.84 -14.86
N ALA A 374 -10.73 12.94 -14.32
CA ALA A 374 -11.53 13.90 -13.57
C ALA A 374 -12.74 14.36 -14.38
N ASN A 375 -13.92 14.43 -13.73
CA ASN A 375 -15.22 14.76 -14.33
C ASN A 375 -15.84 13.72 -15.28
N ASP A 376 -15.17 12.58 -15.54
CA ASP A 376 -15.77 11.50 -16.30
C ASP A 376 -16.94 10.85 -15.53
N THR A 377 -18.00 10.52 -16.27
CA THR A 377 -19.21 9.89 -15.71
C THR A 377 -19.38 8.45 -16.15
N THR A 378 -18.91 8.11 -17.36
CA THR A 378 -18.89 6.74 -17.89
C THR A 378 -17.66 6.52 -18.76
N TYR A 379 -17.37 5.25 -19.08
CA TYR A 379 -16.22 4.86 -19.88
C TYR A 379 -16.62 4.02 -21.09
N ASN A 380 -15.83 4.13 -22.16
CA ASN A 380 -15.90 3.27 -23.34
C ASN A 380 -14.62 2.44 -23.45
N VAL A 381 -14.76 1.16 -23.74
CA VAL A 381 -13.64 0.23 -23.95
C VAL A 381 -13.51 -0.07 -25.42
N TYR A 382 -12.27 0.03 -25.91
CA TYR A 382 -11.90 -0.25 -27.28
C TYR A 382 -10.92 -1.40 -27.35
N ARG A 383 -11.03 -2.24 -28.39
CA ARG A 383 -10.17 -3.41 -28.61
C ARG A 383 -9.62 -3.46 -30.03
N ALA A 384 -8.38 -3.92 -30.17
CA ALA A 384 -7.73 -4.28 -31.44
C ALA A 384 -6.96 -5.61 -31.30
N THR A 385 -6.56 -6.20 -32.42
CA THR A 385 -5.69 -7.39 -32.49
C THR A 385 -4.23 -7.04 -32.84
N SER A 386 -3.91 -5.74 -32.94
CA SER A 386 -2.55 -5.22 -33.07
C SER A 386 -2.45 -3.84 -32.42
N SER A 387 -1.28 -3.50 -31.87
CA SER A 387 -1.05 -2.21 -31.17
C SER A 387 -1.25 -0.97 -32.05
N ALA A 388 -0.94 -1.08 -33.34
CA ALA A 388 -1.11 -0.02 -34.34
C ALA A 388 -2.37 -0.19 -35.20
N GLY A 389 -3.24 -1.14 -34.85
CA GLY A 389 -4.44 -1.49 -35.62
C GLY A 389 -5.61 -0.54 -35.41
N THR A 390 -6.71 -0.82 -36.09
CA THR A 390 -7.99 -0.14 -35.86
C THR A 390 -8.64 -0.67 -34.57
N TYR A 391 -8.89 0.24 -33.63
CA TYR A 391 -9.57 -0.05 -32.38
C TYR A 391 -11.09 0.03 -32.56
N THR A 392 -11.80 -1.02 -32.17
CA THR A 392 -13.27 -1.07 -32.21
C THR A 392 -13.83 -0.90 -30.80
N LYS A 393 -14.86 -0.06 -30.63
CA LYS A 393 -15.59 0.08 -29.36
C LYS A 393 -16.34 -1.22 -29.07
N ILE A 394 -16.00 -1.91 -27.98
CA ILE A 394 -16.62 -3.19 -27.56
C ILE A 394 -17.58 -3.02 -26.37
N ALA A 395 -17.45 -1.93 -25.63
CA ALA A 395 -18.35 -1.57 -24.53
C ALA A 395 -18.43 -0.05 -24.35
N SER A 396 -19.54 0.41 -23.78
CA SER A 396 -19.82 1.83 -23.53
C SER A 396 -20.73 1.98 -22.32
N GLY A 397 -20.69 3.16 -21.68
CA GLY A 397 -21.56 3.45 -20.53
C GLY A 397 -21.13 2.72 -19.25
N ILE A 398 -19.87 2.30 -19.17
CA ILE A 398 -19.32 1.63 -17.98
C ILE A 398 -19.17 2.66 -16.86
N THR A 399 -19.68 2.37 -15.67
CA THR A 399 -19.61 3.29 -14.51
C THR A 399 -18.56 2.88 -13.47
N THR A 400 -17.88 1.76 -13.71
CA THR A 400 -16.80 1.23 -12.86
C THR A 400 -15.46 1.41 -13.55
N PHE A 401 -14.37 1.29 -12.78
CA PHE A 401 -12.99 1.36 -13.27
C PHE A 401 -12.45 0.01 -13.76
N THR A 402 -13.35 -0.85 -14.20
CA THR A 402 -13.05 -2.25 -14.50
C THR A 402 -13.98 -2.79 -15.58
N TYR A 403 -13.47 -3.69 -16.42
CA TYR A 403 -14.23 -4.38 -17.46
C TYR A 403 -13.59 -5.74 -17.80
N THR A 404 -14.39 -6.81 -17.80
CA THR A 404 -13.95 -8.11 -18.33
C THR A 404 -14.41 -8.27 -19.79
N ASP A 405 -13.46 -8.40 -20.71
CA ASP A 405 -13.71 -8.85 -22.08
C ASP A 405 -13.69 -10.38 -22.11
N SER A 406 -14.80 -10.99 -22.52
CA SER A 406 -15.05 -12.43 -22.36
C SER A 406 -15.28 -13.15 -23.69
N ASN A 407 -15.14 -14.47 -23.67
CA ASN A 407 -15.34 -15.36 -24.83
C ASN A 407 -14.39 -15.05 -25.99
N LEU A 408 -13.18 -14.63 -25.66
CA LEU A 408 -12.12 -14.34 -26.61
C LEU A 408 -11.52 -15.64 -27.16
N SER A 409 -11.23 -15.63 -28.46
CA SER A 409 -10.38 -16.68 -29.06
C SER A 409 -8.94 -16.48 -28.63
N ALA A 410 -8.16 -17.57 -28.58
CA ALA A 410 -6.74 -17.51 -28.28
C ALA A 410 -6.02 -16.49 -29.19
N GLY A 411 -5.26 -15.59 -28.57
CA GLY A 411 -4.58 -14.51 -29.28
C GLY A 411 -4.26 -13.33 -28.36
N MET A 412 -3.40 -12.45 -28.85
CA MET A 412 -3.08 -11.17 -28.22
C MET A 412 -4.13 -10.12 -28.56
N TYR A 413 -4.59 -9.39 -27.56
CA TYR A 413 -5.51 -8.27 -27.71
C TYR A 413 -4.92 -7.00 -27.12
N TYR A 414 -5.29 -5.86 -27.69
CA TYR A 414 -4.84 -4.54 -27.29
C TYR A 414 -6.05 -3.68 -26.95
N TYR A 415 -5.98 -2.93 -25.87
CA TYR A 415 -7.08 -2.18 -25.30
C TYR A 415 -6.74 -0.70 -25.12
N LYS A 416 -7.77 0.13 -25.22
CA LYS A 416 -7.79 1.55 -24.88
C LYS A 416 -9.10 1.85 -24.18
N VAL A 417 -9.09 2.80 -23.25
CA VAL A 417 -10.29 3.30 -22.59
C VAL A 417 -10.39 4.81 -22.79
N THR A 418 -11.59 5.31 -23.03
CA THR A 418 -11.89 6.75 -23.03
C THR A 418 -12.93 7.05 -21.97
N GLY A 419 -12.84 8.25 -21.42
CA GLY A 419 -13.85 8.83 -20.54
C GLY A 419 -15.00 9.47 -21.32
N VAL A 420 -16.13 9.66 -20.65
CA VAL A 420 -17.26 10.42 -21.15
C VAL A 420 -17.74 11.38 -20.07
N ALA A 421 -17.60 12.68 -20.35
CA ALA A 421 -18.09 13.78 -19.51
C ALA A 421 -19.24 14.49 -20.23
N GLY A 422 -20.47 14.20 -19.81
CA GLY A 422 -21.67 14.68 -20.52
C GLY A 422 -21.76 14.11 -21.94
N ALA A 423 -21.66 14.98 -22.96
CA ALA A 423 -21.67 14.58 -24.37
C ALA A 423 -20.27 14.50 -25.00
N VAL A 424 -19.21 14.72 -24.22
CA VAL A 424 -17.82 14.75 -24.69
C VAL A 424 -17.12 13.45 -24.35
N GLU A 425 -16.56 12.79 -25.36
CA GLU A 425 -15.67 11.64 -25.20
C GLU A 425 -14.22 12.16 -25.13
N THR A 426 -13.48 11.75 -24.10
CA THR A 426 -12.11 12.24 -23.85
C THR A 426 -11.08 11.57 -24.75
N ALA A 427 -9.83 11.99 -24.66
CA ALA A 427 -8.74 11.25 -25.29
C ALA A 427 -8.61 9.84 -24.69
N ALA A 428 -8.00 8.93 -25.44
CA ALA A 428 -7.81 7.55 -24.98
C ALA A 428 -6.65 7.45 -23.99
N SER A 429 -6.77 6.50 -23.08
CA SER A 429 -5.72 6.03 -22.18
C SER A 429 -4.47 5.53 -22.92
N ASN A 430 -3.45 5.15 -22.14
CA ASN A 430 -2.40 4.26 -22.62
C ASN A 430 -2.97 2.97 -23.22
N VAL A 431 -2.19 2.32 -24.09
CA VAL A 431 -2.52 0.99 -24.61
C VAL A 431 -2.11 -0.06 -23.59
N ALA A 432 -3.04 -0.93 -23.22
CA ALA A 432 -2.76 -2.17 -22.51
C ALA A 432 -2.90 -3.36 -23.47
N SER A 433 -2.28 -4.49 -23.14
CA SER A 433 -2.41 -5.70 -23.95
C SER A 433 -2.28 -6.95 -23.10
N GLU A 434 -2.99 -8.00 -23.49
CA GLU A 434 -2.92 -9.31 -22.84
C GLU A 434 -3.35 -10.43 -23.80
N THR A 435 -2.94 -11.66 -23.51
CA THR A 435 -3.35 -12.89 -24.18
C THR A 435 -4.65 -13.41 -23.59
N ALA A 436 -5.65 -13.64 -24.44
CA ALA A 436 -6.96 -14.16 -24.00
C ALA A 436 -6.93 -15.59 -23.43
N SER A 437 -5.86 -16.34 -23.66
CA SER A 437 -5.73 -17.72 -23.23
C SER A 437 -4.36 -17.92 -22.61
N SER A 438 -4.32 -18.53 -21.42
CA SER A 438 -3.07 -19.04 -20.85
C SER A 438 -2.39 -19.93 -21.89
N LEU A 439 -1.19 -19.54 -22.32
CA LEU A 439 -0.43 -20.34 -23.25
C LEU A 439 0.06 -21.59 -22.50
N LEU A 440 -0.38 -22.78 -22.92
CA LEU A 440 0.23 -24.02 -22.42
C LEU A 440 1.64 -24.10 -23.01
N VAL A 441 2.64 -23.65 -22.23
CA VAL A 441 4.03 -23.55 -22.67
C VAL A 441 4.61 -24.93 -23.00
N ALA A 442 4.36 -25.90 -22.13
CA ALA A 442 4.81 -27.28 -22.31
C ALA A 442 3.84 -28.25 -21.61
N GLN A 443 3.69 -29.44 -22.17
CA GLN A 443 3.01 -30.54 -21.50
C GLN A 443 3.77 -31.85 -21.77
N LEU A 444 4.58 -32.22 -20.78
CA LEU A 444 5.28 -33.51 -20.73
C LEU A 444 4.38 -34.52 -20.02
N LYS A 445 3.74 -35.39 -20.79
CA LYS A 445 2.88 -36.45 -20.23
C LYS A 445 3.69 -37.60 -19.64
N PHE A 446 4.88 -37.82 -20.17
CA PHE A 446 5.75 -38.96 -19.85
C PHE A 446 5.12 -40.33 -20.19
N ASP A 447 4.33 -40.36 -21.27
CA ASP A 447 3.62 -41.55 -21.75
C ASP A 447 4.48 -42.43 -22.69
N GLU A 448 5.75 -42.09 -22.88
CA GLU A 448 6.66 -42.93 -23.65
C GLU A 448 6.99 -44.23 -22.92
N THR A 449 7.06 -45.34 -23.64
CA THR A 449 7.32 -46.66 -23.03
C THR A 449 8.80 -47.05 -23.03
N SER A 450 9.67 -46.26 -23.67
CA SER A 450 11.11 -46.53 -23.78
C SER A 450 11.89 -45.32 -24.32
N GLY A 451 13.22 -45.37 -24.23
CA GLY A 451 14.10 -44.32 -24.73
C GLY A 451 14.36 -43.23 -23.70
N THR A 452 14.91 -42.10 -24.16
CA THR A 452 15.30 -40.97 -23.30
C THR A 452 14.58 -39.67 -23.63
N THR A 453 13.58 -39.70 -24.51
CA THR A 453 12.84 -38.51 -24.93
C THR A 453 11.50 -38.43 -24.20
N ALA A 454 11.24 -37.30 -23.57
CA ALA A 454 9.92 -36.94 -23.05
C ALA A 454 9.29 -35.91 -23.99
N SER A 455 8.29 -36.33 -24.76
CA SER A 455 7.71 -35.50 -25.81
C SER A 455 6.87 -34.37 -25.21
N ASP A 456 7.05 -33.17 -25.77
CA ASP A 456 6.17 -32.04 -25.50
C ASP A 456 4.93 -32.14 -26.38
N SER A 457 3.80 -32.43 -25.75
CA SER A 457 2.52 -32.62 -26.45
C SER A 457 1.88 -31.32 -26.96
N THR A 458 2.45 -30.16 -26.60
CA THR A 458 2.00 -28.85 -27.13
C THR A 458 2.55 -28.55 -28.52
N GLY A 459 3.70 -29.15 -28.88
CA GLY A 459 4.43 -28.83 -30.10
C GLY A 459 5.27 -27.56 -30.03
N ASN A 460 5.42 -26.94 -28.86
CA ASN A 460 6.21 -25.70 -28.68
C ASN A 460 7.73 -25.92 -28.61
N GLY A 461 8.18 -27.17 -28.79
CA GLY A 461 9.60 -27.51 -28.82
C GLY A 461 10.24 -27.62 -27.44
N VAL A 462 9.45 -27.75 -26.37
CA VAL A 462 9.94 -27.93 -24.99
C VAL A 462 10.15 -29.42 -24.68
N THR A 463 10.69 -30.17 -25.64
CA THR A 463 10.92 -31.62 -25.51
C THR A 463 11.95 -31.91 -24.43
N GLY A 464 11.56 -32.72 -23.44
CA GLY A 464 12.44 -33.12 -22.35
C GLY A 464 13.37 -34.26 -22.72
N THR A 465 14.51 -34.36 -22.04
CA THR A 465 15.45 -35.48 -22.15
C THR A 465 15.66 -36.11 -20.78
N LEU A 466 15.44 -37.42 -20.65
CA LEU A 466 15.77 -38.20 -19.46
C LEU A 466 17.29 -38.37 -19.38
N ASN A 467 17.84 -38.09 -18.20
CA ASN A 467 19.26 -38.20 -17.89
C ASN A 467 19.49 -39.08 -16.67
N GLY A 468 20.70 -39.63 -16.53
CA GLY A 468 21.09 -40.46 -15.39
C GLY A 468 20.21 -41.71 -15.24
N GLY A 469 19.80 -42.01 -14.01
CA GLY A 469 18.93 -43.15 -13.69
C GLY A 469 17.43 -42.96 -13.99
N ALA A 470 17.03 -41.94 -14.77
CA ALA A 470 15.63 -41.71 -15.11
C ALA A 470 15.11 -42.77 -16.12
N THR A 471 13.94 -43.35 -15.84
CA THR A 471 13.31 -44.38 -16.70
C THR A 471 11.80 -44.20 -16.75
N PHE A 472 11.16 -44.69 -17.82
CA PHE A 472 9.70 -44.72 -17.91
C PHE A 472 9.11 -45.91 -17.15
N VAL A 473 8.02 -45.66 -16.42
CA VAL A 473 7.27 -46.63 -15.61
C VAL A 473 5.78 -46.32 -15.69
N THR A 474 4.92 -47.22 -15.23
CA THR A 474 3.48 -46.94 -15.13
C THR A 474 3.18 -45.78 -14.17
N GLY A 475 2.38 -44.83 -14.64
CA GLY A 475 2.09 -43.56 -13.96
C GLY A 475 0.69 -43.46 -13.34
N LYS A 476 0.31 -42.25 -12.94
CA LYS A 476 -1.05 -41.93 -12.43
C LYS A 476 -2.13 -42.07 -13.51
N SER A 477 -1.78 -41.69 -14.74
CA SER A 477 -2.62 -41.66 -15.93
C SER A 477 -1.72 -41.88 -17.13
N GLY A 478 -1.67 -43.12 -17.64
CA GLY A 478 -0.66 -43.53 -18.61
C GLY A 478 0.64 -43.94 -17.93
N ASP A 479 1.77 -43.48 -18.46
CA ASP A 479 3.09 -43.73 -17.89
C ASP A 479 3.62 -42.49 -17.12
N ALA A 480 4.81 -42.60 -16.56
CA ALA A 480 5.50 -41.56 -15.80
C ALA A 480 7.01 -41.78 -15.89
N VAL A 481 7.80 -40.77 -15.51
CA VAL A 481 9.23 -40.93 -15.29
C VAL A 481 9.49 -41.29 -13.82
N SER A 482 10.15 -42.43 -13.59
CA SER A 482 10.76 -42.79 -12.32
C SER A 482 12.16 -42.19 -12.23
N LEU A 483 12.43 -41.49 -11.14
CA LEU A 483 13.76 -40.99 -10.79
C LEU A 483 14.39 -41.90 -9.73
N ASP A 484 15.68 -42.20 -9.86
CA ASP A 484 16.42 -43.14 -9.01
C ASP A 484 16.77 -42.58 -7.61
N GLY A 485 16.47 -41.31 -7.35
CA GLY A 485 16.82 -40.61 -6.11
C GLY A 485 18.30 -40.26 -5.98
N SER A 486 19.07 -40.32 -7.07
CA SER A 486 20.50 -39.95 -7.07
C SER A 486 20.94 -39.16 -8.30
N THR A 487 20.75 -39.69 -9.51
CA THR A 487 21.28 -39.12 -10.76
C THR A 487 20.19 -38.86 -11.80
N GLY A 488 18.99 -39.40 -11.61
CA GLY A 488 17.88 -39.30 -12.53
C GLY A 488 17.21 -37.94 -12.51
N TYR A 489 17.06 -37.32 -13.68
CA TYR A 489 16.26 -36.11 -13.89
C TYR A 489 15.84 -35.99 -15.36
N VAL A 490 14.87 -35.11 -15.64
CA VAL A 490 14.51 -34.70 -17.00
C VAL A 490 15.03 -33.28 -17.22
N SER A 491 15.87 -33.07 -18.23
CA SER A 491 16.29 -31.74 -18.65
C SER A 491 15.33 -31.17 -19.69
N LEU A 492 15.11 -29.86 -19.65
CA LEU A 492 14.40 -29.11 -20.69
C LEU A 492 15.39 -28.29 -21.54
N PRO A 493 15.01 -27.88 -22.75
CA PRO A 493 15.81 -26.97 -23.55
C PRO A 493 16.07 -25.63 -22.84
N SER A 494 17.21 -25.01 -23.11
CA SER A 494 17.50 -23.66 -22.59
C SER A 494 16.42 -22.68 -23.04
N GLY A 495 15.95 -21.84 -22.11
CA GLY A 495 14.90 -20.86 -22.37
C GLY A 495 13.47 -21.40 -22.34
N ALA A 496 13.24 -22.67 -21.94
CA ALA A 496 11.92 -23.32 -21.88
C ALA A 496 10.83 -22.50 -21.14
N ILE A 497 11.23 -21.65 -20.19
CA ILE A 497 10.33 -20.79 -19.41
C ILE A 497 10.74 -19.31 -19.46
N SER A 498 11.59 -18.91 -20.41
CA SER A 498 12.13 -17.54 -20.47
C SER A 498 11.11 -16.47 -20.89
N SER A 499 9.98 -16.88 -21.46
CA SER A 499 8.94 -15.98 -21.97
C SER A 499 7.76 -15.78 -21.02
N VAL A 500 7.82 -16.31 -19.79
CA VAL A 500 6.72 -16.18 -18.82
C VAL A 500 7.13 -15.30 -17.64
N SER A 501 6.26 -14.36 -17.28
CA SER A 501 6.36 -13.55 -16.06
C SER A 501 5.37 -14.02 -15.00
N ASP A 502 4.19 -14.47 -15.46
CA ASP A 502 3.16 -15.13 -14.67
C ASP A 502 3.00 -16.57 -15.17
N PHE A 503 2.94 -17.53 -14.26
CA PHE A 503 2.91 -18.94 -14.64
C PHE A 503 2.21 -19.84 -13.63
N THR A 504 1.79 -21.01 -14.12
CA THR A 504 1.46 -22.17 -13.28
C THR A 504 2.35 -23.33 -13.70
N ILE A 505 3.04 -23.96 -12.75
CA ILE A 505 3.69 -25.26 -12.94
C ILE A 505 2.92 -26.27 -12.09
N ALA A 506 2.33 -27.28 -12.74
CA ALA A 506 1.53 -28.31 -12.08
C ALA A 506 1.97 -29.71 -12.53
N THR A 507 2.04 -30.65 -11.59
CA THR A 507 2.43 -32.04 -11.87
C THR A 507 1.91 -33.02 -10.83
N TRP A 508 1.78 -34.29 -11.22
CA TRP A 508 1.56 -35.40 -10.30
C TRP A 508 2.91 -35.98 -9.87
N VAL A 509 3.11 -36.16 -8.57
CA VAL A 509 4.30 -36.81 -8.00
C VAL A 509 3.93 -38.03 -7.17
N TYR A 510 4.78 -39.06 -7.21
CA TYR A 510 4.68 -40.23 -6.35
C TYR A 510 5.98 -40.41 -5.56
N LEU A 511 5.90 -40.29 -4.24
CA LEU A 511 7.09 -40.36 -3.38
C LEU A 511 7.24 -41.75 -2.77
N ASN A 512 8.25 -42.51 -3.21
CA ASN A 512 8.68 -43.76 -2.56
C ASN A 512 9.42 -43.49 -1.24
N SER A 513 10.11 -42.34 -1.17
CA SER A 513 10.81 -41.85 0.01
C SER A 513 10.80 -40.32 0.02
N SER A 514 10.98 -39.70 1.19
CA SER A 514 11.01 -38.24 1.32
C SER A 514 12.42 -37.78 1.68
N GLN A 515 13.22 -37.50 0.65
CA GLN A 515 14.56 -36.94 0.79
C GLN A 515 14.48 -35.41 0.99
N THR A 516 15.28 -34.88 1.90
CA THR A 516 15.35 -33.42 2.13
C THR A 516 15.98 -32.78 0.90
N TRP A 517 15.36 -31.70 0.40
CA TRP A 517 15.80 -30.92 -0.77
C TRP A 517 15.67 -31.59 -2.14
N ALA A 518 15.06 -32.78 -2.22
CA ALA A 518 14.77 -33.39 -3.52
C ALA A 518 13.79 -32.53 -4.35
N ARG A 519 14.14 -32.30 -5.61
CA ARG A 519 13.44 -31.36 -6.51
C ARG A 519 12.26 -32.03 -7.21
N ILE A 520 11.16 -31.29 -7.31
CA ILE A 520 10.05 -31.56 -8.24
C ILE A 520 10.34 -30.86 -9.56
N PHE A 521 10.77 -29.60 -9.50
CA PHE A 521 11.38 -28.87 -10.61
C PHE A 521 12.44 -27.90 -10.07
N ASP A 522 13.38 -27.51 -10.92
CA ASP A 522 14.47 -26.59 -10.61
C ASP A 522 14.85 -25.85 -11.90
N PHE A 523 14.81 -24.50 -11.85
CA PHE A 523 15.18 -23.63 -12.95
C PHE A 523 16.15 -22.58 -12.43
N GLY A 524 17.21 -22.32 -13.18
CA GLY A 524 18.13 -21.23 -12.87
C GLY A 524 19.15 -21.00 -13.98
N ASP A 525 19.84 -19.88 -13.89
CA ASP A 525 20.83 -19.46 -14.88
C ASP A 525 22.28 -19.74 -14.44
N GLY A 526 22.45 -20.22 -13.20
CA GLY A 526 23.74 -20.50 -12.57
C GLY A 526 24.53 -19.24 -12.17
N ARG A 527 23.93 -18.04 -12.25
CA ARG A 527 24.55 -16.75 -11.92
C ARG A 527 23.82 -15.99 -10.81
N GLY A 528 22.84 -16.64 -10.16
CA GLY A 528 22.16 -16.11 -8.98
C GLY A 528 20.64 -16.06 -9.12
N ASP A 529 20.11 -16.25 -10.33
CA ASP A 529 18.67 -16.31 -10.59
C ASP A 529 18.21 -17.76 -10.60
N TRP A 530 17.28 -18.11 -9.72
CA TRP A 530 16.74 -19.46 -9.66
C TRP A 530 15.36 -19.51 -8.99
N MET A 531 14.61 -20.56 -9.33
CA MET A 531 13.40 -20.98 -8.64
C MET A 531 13.33 -22.51 -8.56
N PHE A 532 12.79 -23.06 -7.48
CA PHE A 532 12.56 -24.50 -7.38
C PHE A 532 11.36 -24.83 -6.51
N LEU A 533 10.82 -26.03 -6.70
CA LEU A 533 9.90 -26.67 -5.76
C LEU A 533 10.57 -27.93 -5.19
N THR A 534 10.67 -28.01 -3.86
CA THR A 534 11.19 -29.19 -3.16
C THR A 534 10.06 -30.01 -2.55
N VAL A 535 10.22 -31.34 -2.54
CA VAL A 535 9.28 -32.26 -1.87
C VAL A 535 9.28 -32.09 -0.35
N LYS A 536 10.42 -31.65 0.21
CA LYS A 536 10.66 -31.51 1.65
C LYS A 536 11.79 -30.52 1.91
N ASN A 537 11.51 -29.46 2.66
CA ASN A 537 12.52 -28.53 3.18
C ASN A 537 13.09 -29.03 4.53
N SER A 538 13.90 -28.21 5.21
CA SER A 538 14.47 -28.56 6.53
C SER A 538 13.44 -28.75 7.64
N THR A 539 12.22 -28.21 7.50
CA THR A 539 11.13 -28.32 8.48
C THR A 539 10.16 -29.47 8.18
N GLY A 540 10.36 -30.21 7.08
CA GLY A 540 9.59 -31.42 6.77
C GLY A 540 8.40 -31.24 5.84
N VAL A 541 8.23 -30.06 5.23
CA VAL A 541 7.09 -29.73 4.34
C VAL A 541 7.57 -29.37 2.92
N PRO A 542 6.74 -29.50 1.87
CA PRO A 542 7.10 -29.02 0.54
C PRO A 542 7.27 -27.50 0.54
N MET A 543 8.12 -26.97 -0.32
CA MET A 543 8.41 -25.54 -0.37
C MET A 543 8.78 -25.10 -1.77
N PHE A 544 8.11 -24.06 -2.26
CA PHE A 544 8.57 -23.32 -3.43
C PHE A 544 9.45 -22.15 -2.96
N ALA A 545 10.55 -21.92 -3.66
CA ALA A 545 11.47 -20.82 -3.38
C ALA A 545 11.98 -20.19 -4.66
N THR A 546 12.30 -18.90 -4.58
CA THR A 546 12.86 -18.12 -5.67
C THR A 546 13.89 -17.12 -5.15
N SER A 547 14.88 -16.79 -5.97
CA SER A 547 15.83 -15.70 -5.74
C SER A 547 16.30 -15.09 -7.06
N THR A 548 16.65 -13.81 -7.01
CA THR A 548 17.31 -13.09 -8.12
C THR A 548 18.74 -12.64 -7.77
N THR A 549 19.24 -13.03 -6.59
CA THR A 549 20.57 -12.66 -6.09
C THR A 549 21.13 -13.76 -5.18
N TYR A 550 21.29 -14.97 -5.74
CA TYR A 550 21.78 -16.15 -5.02
C TYR A 550 20.87 -16.56 -3.87
N ALA A 551 21.26 -16.37 -2.60
CA ALA A 551 20.41 -16.69 -1.46
C ALA A 551 20.09 -15.45 -0.62
N TYR A 552 20.53 -14.26 -1.05
CA TYR A 552 20.44 -13.04 -0.26
C TYR A 552 19.04 -12.44 -0.22
N ASN A 553 18.22 -12.70 -1.25
CA ASN A 553 16.82 -12.27 -1.34
C ASN A 553 15.85 -13.44 -1.56
N GLU A 554 16.16 -14.60 -0.99
CA GLU A 554 15.29 -15.77 -1.08
C GLU A 554 13.88 -15.44 -0.55
N GLN A 555 12.87 -15.74 -1.35
CA GLN A 555 11.47 -15.75 -0.92
C GLN A 555 10.93 -17.18 -1.00
N THR A 556 10.09 -17.55 -0.05
CA THR A 556 9.58 -18.91 0.06
C THR A 556 8.07 -18.95 0.34
N VAL A 557 7.42 -20.00 -0.18
CA VAL A 557 6.09 -20.41 0.23
C VAL A 557 6.13 -21.90 0.59
N ALA A 558 5.84 -22.21 1.85
CA ALA A 558 5.89 -23.56 2.39
C ALA A 558 4.48 -24.15 2.55
N GLY A 559 4.37 -25.46 2.29
CA GLY A 559 3.18 -26.23 2.60
C GLY A 559 2.97 -26.37 4.11
N LYS A 560 1.77 -26.80 4.50
CA LYS A 560 1.38 -26.94 5.91
C LYS A 560 1.64 -28.33 6.48
N SER A 561 1.84 -29.32 5.62
CA SER A 561 2.02 -30.72 5.98
C SER A 561 2.98 -31.41 5.04
N ALA A 562 3.62 -32.49 5.50
CA ALA A 562 4.47 -33.33 4.67
C ALA A 562 3.69 -33.92 3.48
N LEU A 563 4.36 -34.07 2.33
CA LEU A 563 3.81 -34.84 1.22
C LEU A 563 3.72 -36.33 1.62
N PRO A 564 2.55 -36.96 1.45
CA PRO A 564 2.37 -38.37 1.79
C PRO A 564 3.20 -39.29 0.88
N LEU A 565 3.72 -40.37 1.46
CA LEU A 565 4.46 -41.40 0.74
C LEU A 565 3.51 -42.44 0.13
N ASN A 566 4.00 -43.13 -0.89
CA ASN A 566 3.34 -44.27 -1.53
C ASN A 566 1.94 -43.97 -2.08
N GLN A 567 1.71 -42.72 -2.49
CA GLN A 567 0.52 -42.32 -3.22
C GLN A 567 0.84 -41.16 -4.15
N TRP A 568 0.00 -40.99 -5.16
CA TRP A 568 0.07 -39.86 -6.08
C TRP A 568 -0.49 -38.60 -5.42
N VAL A 569 0.26 -37.50 -5.53
CA VAL A 569 -0.11 -36.18 -5.05
C VAL A 569 -0.03 -35.20 -6.20
N HIS A 570 -1.04 -34.34 -6.35
CA HIS A 570 -1.01 -33.26 -7.34
C HIS A 570 -0.48 -32.01 -6.67
N VAL A 571 0.63 -31.48 -7.18
CA VAL A 571 1.20 -30.22 -6.70
C VAL A 571 1.11 -29.17 -7.79
N ALA A 572 0.84 -27.93 -7.40
CA ALA A 572 0.89 -26.79 -8.31
C ALA A 572 1.48 -25.57 -7.62
N VAL A 573 2.31 -24.82 -8.35
CA VAL A 573 2.75 -23.49 -7.98
C VAL A 573 2.19 -22.52 -8.99
N THR A 574 1.48 -21.49 -8.51
CA THR A 574 1.07 -20.34 -9.32
C THR A 574 1.91 -19.14 -8.91
N PHE A 575 2.39 -18.38 -9.88
CA PHE A 575 3.03 -17.09 -9.69
C PHE A 575 2.27 -16.07 -10.55
N SER A 576 1.65 -15.08 -9.92
CA SER A 576 0.95 -14.00 -10.63
C SER A 576 0.98 -12.71 -9.81
N ASN A 577 1.25 -11.58 -10.46
CA ASN A 577 1.32 -10.26 -9.81
C ASN A 577 2.15 -10.28 -8.50
N ARG A 578 3.32 -10.92 -8.54
CA ARG A 578 4.25 -11.08 -7.39
C ARG A 578 3.75 -11.96 -6.24
N LEU A 579 2.59 -12.61 -6.37
CA LEU A 579 2.10 -13.58 -5.40
C LEU A 579 2.39 -15.02 -5.86
N ALA A 580 3.15 -15.75 -5.04
CA ALA A 580 3.35 -17.19 -5.21
C ALA A 580 2.38 -17.96 -4.31
N THR A 581 1.62 -18.90 -4.88
CA THR A 581 0.76 -19.82 -4.11
C THR A 581 1.13 -21.26 -4.40
N LEU A 582 1.35 -22.05 -3.35
CA LEU A 582 1.61 -23.49 -3.42
C LEU A 582 0.33 -24.27 -3.04
N TYR A 583 -0.12 -25.11 -3.97
CA TYR A 583 -1.21 -26.06 -3.81
C TYR A 583 -0.63 -27.47 -3.73
N VAL A 584 -1.08 -28.24 -2.73
CA VAL A 584 -0.60 -29.59 -2.40
C VAL A 584 -1.79 -30.51 -2.12
#